data_AF-A0A7V6TZT2-F1
#
_entry.id   AF-A0A7V6TZT2-F1
#
_cell.length_a   1.000
_cell.length_b   1.000
_cell.length_c   1.000
_cell.angle_alpha   90.00
_cell.angle_beta   90.00
_cell.angle_gamma   90.00
#
_symmetry.space_group_name_H-M   'P 1'
#
loop_
_entity.id
_entity.type
_entity.pdbx_description
1 polymer ?
#
loop_
_entity_poly.entity_id
_entity_poly.type
_entity_poly.pdbx_seq_one_letter_code
_entity_poly.pdbx_strand_id
1 'polypeptide(L)'
;MSERNNEFANFGEFPDFGLTPAQRREAVLGHYYEYPGMDGPRGEIWCYTDAYSYLPGATVHLQVSSTAQRFDIEIVRDGAVETPVFSKRGIDCNWQDTPAQCSVVGCGWETTFAVRTDETWPSGAYRITLKAHGNDGQPIHCHHLFILRPAAGRKPGRILQVAATGTWTAYNTWGGSNHYQGITGPNGDQYATTVSIERPFCRGFALLPPDAPRVPLEIVTPPAAPPRYPHMEWAYANGYSKKYASSGWASYDSLFFRWAEREGYAVDLATQHELHFSPEILDGYDC
;
A
#
# COMPACT_ATOMS: atom_id res chain seq x y z
N MET A 1 -2.64 -30.29 -44.99
CA MET A 1 -1.33 -30.18 -44.35
C MET A 1 -1.04 -28.70 -44.19
N SER A 2 -0.91 -28.25 -42.95
CA SER A 2 -0.20 -27.04 -42.51
C SER A 2 -0.53 -25.68 -43.16
N GLU A 3 -1.61 -25.04 -42.70
CA GLU A 3 -1.62 -23.59 -42.51
C GLU A 3 -2.16 -23.33 -41.09
N ARG A 4 -1.26 -23.19 -40.11
CA ARG A 4 -1.58 -22.69 -38.78
C ARG A 4 -0.62 -21.57 -38.43
N ASN A 5 -1.19 -20.37 -38.37
CA ASN A 5 -0.85 -19.22 -37.53
C ASN A 5 0.63 -19.00 -37.23
N ASN A 6 1.26 -18.18 -38.07
CA ASN A 6 2.39 -17.35 -37.65
C ASN A 6 1.81 -15.96 -37.27
N GLU A 7 0.97 -15.92 -36.24
CA GLU A 7 0.63 -14.65 -35.58
C GLU A 7 1.85 -14.22 -34.78
N PHE A 8 2.56 -13.26 -35.36
CA PHE A 8 3.65 -12.45 -34.83
C PHE A 8 3.85 -12.59 -33.31
N ALA A 9 4.85 -13.37 -32.91
CA ALA A 9 5.48 -13.17 -31.61
C ALA A 9 5.94 -11.71 -31.57
N ASN A 10 5.35 -10.90 -30.70
CA ASN A 10 5.79 -9.53 -30.49
C ASN A 10 7.16 -9.61 -29.78
N PHE A 11 8.24 -9.62 -30.56
CA PHE A 11 9.60 -9.46 -30.06
C PHE A 11 9.78 -8.01 -29.61
N GLY A 12 9.08 -7.63 -28.53
CA GLY A 12 9.16 -6.31 -27.94
C GLY A 12 10.46 -6.15 -27.17
N GLU A 13 11.08 -4.98 -27.28
CA GLU A 13 12.14 -4.58 -26.35
C GLU A 13 11.53 -4.37 -24.96
N PHE A 14 12.29 -4.75 -23.91
CA PHE A 14 11.90 -4.40 -22.55
C PHE A 14 11.75 -2.87 -22.43
N PRO A 15 10.77 -2.37 -21.66
CA PRO A 15 10.69 -0.94 -21.39
C PRO A 15 11.99 -0.46 -20.74
N ASP A 16 12.40 0.74 -21.12
CA ASP A 16 13.54 1.43 -20.52
C ASP A 16 13.04 2.56 -19.63
N PHE A 17 13.49 2.56 -18.38
CA PHE A 17 13.18 3.56 -17.37
C PHE A 17 14.36 4.50 -17.12
N GLY A 18 15.33 4.55 -18.04
CA GLY A 18 16.53 5.37 -17.92
C GLY A 18 17.55 4.83 -16.93
N LEU A 19 17.52 3.53 -16.63
CA LEU A 19 18.38 2.91 -15.64
C LEU A 19 19.65 2.31 -16.25
N THR A 20 20.79 2.67 -15.67
CA THR A 20 22.07 2.02 -15.95
C THR A 20 22.01 0.51 -15.62
N PRO A 21 22.90 -0.33 -16.20
CA PRO A 21 22.97 -1.75 -15.83
C PRO A 21 23.17 -2.00 -14.33
N ALA A 22 23.94 -1.14 -13.65
CA ALA A 22 24.15 -1.22 -12.21
C ALA A 22 22.88 -0.91 -11.42
N GLN A 23 22.13 0.13 -11.81
CA GLN A 23 20.84 0.46 -11.18
C GLN A 23 19.78 -0.61 -11.43
N ARG A 24 19.74 -1.23 -12.61
CA ARG A 24 18.86 -2.38 -12.86
C ARG A 24 19.22 -3.57 -11.97
N ARG A 25 20.51 -3.83 -11.76
CA ARG A 25 20.96 -4.85 -10.80
C ARG A 25 20.52 -4.50 -9.38
N GLU A 26 20.64 -3.24 -8.97
CA GLU A 26 20.20 -2.77 -7.65
C GLU A 26 18.67 -2.87 -7.48
N ALA A 27 17.90 -2.49 -8.49
CA ALA A 27 16.44 -2.61 -8.48
C ALA A 27 15.98 -4.06 -8.21
N VAL A 28 16.70 -5.04 -8.75
CA VAL A 28 16.32 -6.47 -8.70
C VAL A 28 16.97 -7.22 -7.53
N LEU A 29 18.24 -6.95 -7.21
CA LEU A 29 19.00 -7.72 -6.22
C LEU A 29 19.30 -6.92 -4.95
N GLY A 30 19.20 -5.59 -5.03
CA GLY A 30 19.44 -4.70 -3.92
C GLY A 30 18.38 -4.78 -2.84
N HIS A 31 18.76 -4.23 -1.69
CA HIS A 31 17.87 -4.00 -0.56
C HIS A 31 17.72 -2.50 -0.32
N TYR A 32 16.83 -1.90 -1.11
CA TYR A 32 16.41 -0.51 -0.92
C TYR A 32 14.99 -0.49 -0.35
N TYR A 33 14.72 0.52 0.47
CA TYR A 33 13.45 0.66 1.17
C TYR A 33 13.19 2.13 1.50
N GLU A 34 11.94 2.42 1.81
CA GLU A 34 11.51 3.75 2.25
C GLU A 34 11.73 3.89 3.76
N TYR A 35 12.21 5.06 4.18
CA TYR A 35 12.45 5.41 5.58
C TYR A 35 12.39 6.93 5.77
N PRO A 36 12.14 7.43 6.99
CA PRO A 36 12.15 8.87 7.27
C PRO A 36 13.54 9.45 7.03
N GLY A 37 13.62 10.49 6.21
CA GLY A 37 14.83 11.22 5.85
C GLY A 37 15.26 10.97 4.40
N MET A 38 14.62 10.02 3.71
CA MET A 38 15.06 9.56 2.40
C MET A 38 14.91 10.61 1.29
N ASP A 39 13.91 11.50 1.39
CA ASP A 39 13.64 12.50 0.34
C ASP A 39 14.46 13.80 0.54
N GLY A 40 15.28 13.87 1.60
CA GLY A 40 16.30 14.89 1.80
C GLY A 40 15.78 16.33 1.74
N PRO A 41 16.43 17.25 1.01
CA PRO A 41 16.09 18.68 1.00
C PRO A 41 14.66 19.00 0.54
N ARG A 42 14.06 18.14 -0.30
CA ARG A 42 12.68 18.33 -0.77
C ARG A 42 11.68 18.31 0.39
N GLY A 43 11.97 17.52 1.42
CA GLY A 43 11.05 17.24 2.50
C GLY A 43 10.10 16.09 2.19
N GLU A 44 9.43 15.60 3.22
CA GLU A 44 8.60 14.40 3.17
C GLU A 44 7.48 14.45 4.20
N ILE A 45 6.48 13.59 3.97
CA ILE A 45 5.38 13.34 4.89
C ILE A 45 5.06 11.86 4.85
N TRP A 46 4.92 11.27 6.02
CA TRP A 46 4.62 9.85 6.21
C TRP A 46 3.51 9.70 7.22
N CYS A 47 2.66 8.70 7.04
CA CYS A 47 1.61 8.40 7.99
C CYS A 47 1.25 6.92 8.04
N TYR A 48 0.63 6.54 9.16
CA TYR A 48 -0.04 5.27 9.36
C TYR A 48 -1.17 5.44 10.37
N THR A 49 -1.97 4.40 10.52
CA THR A 49 -3.04 4.31 11.51
C THR A 49 -2.73 3.20 12.51
N ASP A 50 -3.25 3.33 13.73
CA ASP A 50 -3.04 2.39 14.83
C ASP A 50 -3.70 1.00 14.62
N ALA A 51 -4.58 0.89 13.63
CA ALA A 51 -5.15 -0.36 13.18
C ALA A 51 -5.37 -0.36 11.65
N TYR A 52 -5.48 -1.56 11.06
CA TYR A 52 -5.92 -1.70 9.67
C TYR A 52 -7.42 -1.52 9.49
N SER A 53 -8.20 -1.73 10.54
CA SER A 53 -9.66 -1.79 10.45
C SER A 53 -10.37 -1.18 11.64
N TYR A 54 -11.52 -0.57 11.35
CA TYR A 54 -12.33 0.14 12.33
C TYR A 54 -13.81 -0.26 12.19
N LEU A 55 -14.58 -0.13 13.26
CA LEU A 55 -16.04 -0.24 13.19
C LEU A 55 -16.64 1.11 12.77
N PRO A 56 -17.86 1.13 12.19
CA PRO A 56 -18.62 2.36 12.04
C PRO A 56 -18.75 3.10 13.37
N GLY A 57 -18.58 4.42 13.36
CA GLY A 57 -18.61 5.25 14.55
C GLY A 57 -17.30 5.28 15.37
N ALA A 58 -16.31 4.44 15.04
CA ALA A 58 -15.01 4.42 15.72
C ALA A 58 -14.11 5.59 15.31
N THR A 59 -13.16 5.92 16.16
CA THR A 59 -12.13 6.93 15.90
C THR A 59 -10.93 6.28 15.22
N VAL A 60 -10.52 6.81 14.08
CA VAL A 60 -9.27 6.48 13.39
C VAL A 60 -8.20 7.43 13.92
N HIS A 61 -7.16 6.89 14.54
CA HIS A 61 -6.01 7.66 14.98
C HIS A 61 -4.94 7.62 13.89
N LEU A 62 -4.54 8.80 13.43
CA LEU A 62 -3.54 8.99 12.39
C LEU A 62 -2.24 9.52 12.99
N GLN A 63 -1.19 8.73 12.87
CA GLN A 63 0.17 9.11 13.23
C GLN A 63 0.84 9.71 12.00
N VAL A 64 1.39 10.91 12.12
CA VAL A 64 2.03 11.64 11.02
C VAL A 64 3.40 12.14 11.45
N SER A 65 4.40 11.91 10.62
CA SER A 65 5.73 12.54 10.74
C SER A 65 6.03 13.26 9.44
N SER A 66 6.43 14.52 9.53
CA SER A 66 6.55 15.40 8.36
C SER A 66 7.63 16.45 8.58
N THR A 67 8.35 16.80 7.52
CA THR A 67 9.22 17.99 7.52
C THR A 67 8.44 19.29 7.36
N ALA A 68 7.26 19.22 6.74
CA ALA A 68 6.34 20.36 6.66
C ALA A 68 5.62 20.57 7.99
N GLN A 69 5.33 21.83 8.33
CA GLN A 69 4.64 22.20 9.58
C GLN A 69 3.13 21.97 9.55
N ARG A 70 2.55 21.88 8.35
CA ARG A 70 1.12 21.68 8.15
C ARG A 70 0.83 20.79 6.96
N PHE A 71 -0.27 20.05 7.03
CA PHE A 71 -0.77 19.25 5.94
C PHE A 71 -2.30 19.36 5.80
N ASP A 72 -2.77 19.01 4.61
CA ASP A 72 -4.17 18.79 4.29
C ASP A 72 -4.43 17.28 4.20
N ILE A 73 -5.62 16.85 4.62
CA ILE A 73 -6.08 15.46 4.56
C ILE A 73 -7.36 15.35 3.75
N GLU A 74 -7.43 14.31 2.92
CA GLU A 74 -8.64 13.86 2.25
C GLU A 74 -8.83 12.36 2.50
N ILE A 75 -10.07 11.94 2.75
CA ILE A 75 -10.45 10.54 2.89
C ILE A 75 -11.51 10.22 1.84
N VAL A 76 -11.23 9.19 1.06
CA VAL A 76 -12.09 8.70 -0.03
C VAL A 76 -12.41 7.24 0.21
N ARG A 77 -13.68 6.86 0.15
CA ARG A 77 -14.07 5.45 0.05
C ARG A 77 -13.70 4.97 -1.35
N ASP A 78 -12.79 4.01 -1.41
CA ASP A 78 -12.22 3.48 -2.64
C ASP A 78 -13.02 2.27 -3.14
N GLY A 79 -14.20 2.55 -3.69
CA GLY A 79 -15.10 1.54 -4.27
C GLY A 79 -15.15 1.60 -5.80
N ALA A 80 -16.15 0.94 -6.40
CA ALA A 80 -16.46 1.05 -7.83
C ALA A 80 -16.54 2.51 -8.30
N VAL A 81 -17.10 3.36 -7.45
CA VAL A 81 -17.04 4.81 -7.54
C VAL A 81 -16.29 5.31 -6.31
N GLU A 82 -15.24 6.09 -6.54
CA GLU A 82 -14.54 6.79 -5.48
C GLU A 82 -15.46 7.87 -4.89
N THR A 83 -15.71 7.80 -3.58
CA THR A 83 -16.59 8.74 -2.88
C THR A 83 -15.81 9.49 -1.81
N PRO A 84 -15.57 10.81 -1.97
CA PRO A 84 -15.00 11.64 -0.91
C PRO A 84 -15.93 11.65 0.31
N VAL A 85 -15.38 11.37 1.49
CA VAL A 85 -16.17 11.30 2.74
C VAL A 85 -15.69 12.28 3.80
N PHE A 86 -14.44 12.75 3.70
CA PHE A 86 -13.88 13.70 4.66
C PHE A 86 -12.77 14.53 4.02
N SER A 87 -12.66 15.80 4.41
CA SER A 87 -11.51 16.63 4.08
C SER A 87 -11.26 17.66 5.19
N LYS A 88 -9.99 17.95 5.48
CA LYS A 88 -9.60 19.03 6.39
C LYS A 88 -8.27 19.61 5.96
N ARG A 89 -8.09 20.92 6.14
CA ARG A 89 -6.88 21.64 5.75
C ARG A 89 -6.12 22.22 6.93
N GLY A 90 -4.83 22.44 6.74
CA GLY A 90 -3.96 23.16 7.68
C GLY A 90 -3.85 22.49 9.05
N ILE A 91 -3.77 21.16 9.08
CA ILE A 91 -3.53 20.40 10.31
C ILE A 91 -2.04 20.55 10.67
N ASP A 92 -1.77 21.00 11.90
CA ASP A 92 -0.39 21.12 12.39
C ASP A 92 0.24 19.72 12.57
N CYS A 93 1.51 19.61 12.19
CA CYS A 93 2.30 18.40 12.36
C CYS A 93 3.77 18.75 12.57
N ASN A 94 4.51 17.78 13.09
CA ASN A 94 5.95 17.90 13.30
C ASN A 94 6.66 16.61 12.88
N TRP A 95 7.98 16.73 12.75
CA TRP A 95 8.84 15.57 12.65
C TRP A 95 8.81 14.78 13.94
N GLN A 96 8.76 13.46 13.82
CA GLN A 96 8.81 12.52 14.94
C GLN A 96 9.95 11.52 14.71
N ASP A 97 10.75 11.30 15.74
CA ASP A 97 11.87 10.36 15.70
C ASP A 97 11.38 8.95 15.43
N THR A 98 12.15 8.20 14.63
CA THR A 98 11.77 6.86 14.20
C THR A 98 12.89 5.88 14.54
N PRO A 99 12.61 4.80 15.30
CA PRO A 99 13.61 3.80 15.62
C PRO A 99 14.20 3.14 14.37
N ALA A 100 15.48 2.79 14.40
CA ALA A 100 16.15 2.10 13.30
C ALA A 100 15.45 0.78 12.90
N GLN A 101 14.86 0.08 13.88
CA GLN A 101 14.11 -1.18 13.67
C GLN A 101 12.58 -0.97 13.69
N CYS A 102 12.09 0.20 13.28
CA CYS A 102 10.65 0.51 13.27
C CYS A 102 9.80 -0.48 12.46
N SER A 103 10.39 -1.15 11.46
CA SER A 103 9.74 -2.26 10.76
C SER A 103 9.31 -3.41 11.66
N VAL A 104 10.02 -3.62 12.78
CA VAL A 104 9.78 -4.68 13.77
C VAL A 104 9.03 -4.13 14.99
N VAL A 105 9.45 -2.98 15.52
CA VAL A 105 8.95 -2.44 16.80
C VAL A 105 7.86 -1.37 16.66
N GLY A 106 7.57 -0.94 15.43
CA GLY A 106 6.72 0.21 15.15
C GLY A 106 7.49 1.53 15.17
N CYS A 107 6.89 2.57 14.58
CA CYS A 107 7.47 3.91 14.58
C CYS A 107 7.40 4.58 15.96
N GLY A 108 6.39 4.25 16.77
CA GLY A 108 6.16 4.88 18.07
C GLY A 108 5.77 6.36 17.98
N TRP A 109 5.22 6.79 16.85
CA TRP A 109 4.76 8.17 16.65
C TRP A 109 3.49 8.44 17.44
N GLU A 110 3.41 9.64 18.01
CA GLU A 110 2.19 10.17 18.63
C GLU A 110 1.12 10.45 17.58
N THR A 111 -0.14 10.37 18.01
CA THR A 111 -1.28 10.69 17.16
C THR A 111 -1.31 12.18 16.85
N THR A 112 -1.16 12.52 15.57
CA THR A 112 -1.22 13.91 15.09
C THR A 112 -2.65 14.35 14.83
N PHE A 113 -3.49 13.43 14.33
CA PHE A 113 -4.86 13.73 13.97
C PHE A 113 -5.78 12.54 14.27
N ALA A 114 -7.03 12.83 14.64
CA ALA A 114 -8.04 11.81 14.86
C ALA A 114 -9.32 12.21 14.10
N VAL A 115 -9.93 11.23 13.44
CA VAL A 115 -11.20 11.40 12.73
C VAL A 115 -12.17 10.32 13.14
N ARG A 116 -13.41 10.71 13.44
CA ARG A 116 -14.47 9.75 13.73
C ARG A 116 -15.11 9.32 12.42
N THR A 117 -15.20 8.00 12.22
CA THR A 117 -15.95 7.43 11.10
C THR A 117 -17.45 7.68 11.31
N ASP A 118 -18.18 8.01 10.26
CA ASP A 118 -19.63 8.17 10.34
C ASP A 118 -20.29 6.79 10.38
N GLU A 119 -21.39 6.64 11.12
CA GLU A 119 -22.15 5.38 11.18
C GLU A 119 -22.80 5.02 9.84
N THR A 120 -22.99 6.01 8.96
CA THR A 120 -23.57 5.85 7.62
C THR A 120 -22.54 5.45 6.56
N TRP A 121 -21.25 5.49 6.88
CA TRP A 121 -20.20 5.10 5.95
C TRP A 121 -20.30 3.61 5.61
N PRO A 122 -20.43 3.23 4.33
CA PRO A 122 -20.51 1.82 3.94
C PRO A 122 -19.21 1.08 4.22
N SER A 123 -19.28 -0.21 4.53
CA SER A 123 -18.06 -1.03 4.62
C SER A 123 -17.23 -0.94 3.34
N GLY A 124 -15.91 -0.96 3.46
CA GLY A 124 -14.99 -0.87 2.33
C GLY A 124 -13.62 -0.34 2.73
N ALA A 125 -12.79 -0.08 1.73
CA ALA A 125 -11.47 0.51 1.93
C ALA A 125 -11.56 2.04 1.85
N TYR A 126 -10.89 2.73 2.76
CA TYR A 126 -10.88 4.18 2.89
C TYR A 126 -9.46 4.68 2.74
N ARG A 127 -9.18 5.32 1.60
CA ARG A 127 -7.88 5.86 1.26
C ARG A 127 -7.72 7.24 1.88
N ILE A 128 -6.66 7.38 2.68
CA ILE A 128 -6.20 8.63 3.25
C ILE A 128 -5.14 9.21 2.30
N THR A 129 -5.31 10.47 1.92
CA THR A 129 -4.29 11.22 1.19
C THR A 129 -3.88 12.43 2.00
N LEU A 130 -2.60 12.48 2.36
CA LEU A 130 -2.01 13.67 2.98
C LEU A 130 -1.28 14.46 1.92
N LYS A 131 -1.45 15.78 1.95
CA LYS A 131 -0.75 16.72 1.07
C LYS A 131 -0.14 17.84 1.89
N ALA A 132 1.15 18.09 1.70
CA ALA A 132 1.83 19.23 2.28
C ALA A 132 2.71 19.91 1.24
N HIS A 133 3.29 21.06 1.60
CA HIS A 133 4.29 21.75 0.79
C HIS A 133 5.68 21.28 1.21
N GLY A 134 6.46 20.78 0.26
CA GLY A 134 7.88 20.55 0.44
C GLY A 134 8.65 21.86 0.59
N ASN A 135 9.91 21.76 1.02
CA ASN A 135 10.77 22.93 1.22
C ASN A 135 11.15 23.62 -0.10
N ASP A 136 11.02 22.92 -1.22
CA ASP A 136 11.18 23.42 -2.59
C ASP A 136 9.88 24.03 -3.16
N GLY A 137 8.81 24.09 -2.36
CA GLY A 137 7.49 24.59 -2.76
C GLY A 137 6.64 23.60 -3.56
N GLN A 138 7.20 22.45 -3.98
CA GLN A 138 6.43 21.41 -4.67
C GLN A 138 5.61 20.59 -3.67
N PRO A 139 4.47 20.01 -4.08
CA PRO A 139 3.70 19.20 -3.18
C PRO A 139 4.44 17.90 -2.83
N ILE A 140 4.28 17.50 -1.57
CA ILE A 140 4.67 16.20 -1.04
C ILE A 140 3.41 15.48 -0.57
N HIS A 141 3.39 14.16 -0.73
CA HIS A 141 2.20 13.36 -0.55
C HIS A 141 2.49 12.08 0.22
N CYS A 142 1.52 11.66 1.04
CA CYS A 142 1.48 10.33 1.61
C CYS A 142 0.12 9.70 1.32
N HIS A 143 0.11 8.41 1.00
CA HIS A 143 -1.12 7.63 0.87
C HIS A 143 -1.12 6.52 1.90
N HIS A 144 -2.22 6.42 2.63
CA HIS A 144 -2.49 5.34 3.56
C HIS A 144 -3.90 4.80 3.33
N LEU A 145 -4.24 3.68 3.96
CA LEU A 145 -5.53 3.04 3.83
C LEU A 145 -5.94 2.43 5.16
N PHE A 146 -7.20 2.58 5.52
CA PHE A 146 -7.85 1.74 6.53
C PHE A 146 -9.10 1.08 5.95
N ILE A 147 -9.58 0.03 6.60
CA ILE A 147 -10.78 -0.70 6.23
C ILE A 147 -11.89 -0.38 7.22
N LEU A 148 -13.04 0.10 6.73
CA LEU A 148 -14.23 0.21 7.54
C LEU A 148 -14.99 -1.12 7.47
N ARG A 149 -15.10 -1.78 8.61
CA ARG A 149 -15.78 -3.07 8.75
C ARG A 149 -17.29 -2.91 8.64
N PRO A 150 -18.02 -3.95 8.23
CA PRO A 150 -19.47 -3.96 8.35
C PRO A 150 -19.88 -3.84 9.82
N ALA A 151 -21.01 -3.18 10.09
CA ALA A 151 -21.64 -3.25 11.40
C ALA A 151 -22.05 -4.69 11.72
N ALA A 152 -22.07 -5.05 13.00
CA ALA A 152 -22.45 -6.40 13.46
C ALA A 152 -23.87 -6.81 13.00
N GLY A 153 -24.15 -8.11 13.03
CA GLY A 153 -25.45 -8.70 12.68
C GLY A 153 -25.51 -9.27 11.26
N ARG A 154 -26.60 -9.98 10.95
CA ARG A 154 -26.77 -10.73 9.70
C ARG A 154 -26.69 -9.82 8.46
N LYS A 155 -26.07 -10.35 7.41
CA LYS A 155 -25.77 -9.71 6.12
C LYS A 155 -26.21 -10.63 4.96
N PRO A 156 -27.51 -11.02 4.92
CA PRO A 156 -27.98 -12.00 3.94
C PRO A 156 -27.73 -11.51 2.50
N GLY A 157 -27.23 -12.40 1.65
CA GLY A 157 -26.95 -12.10 0.25
C GLY A 157 -25.79 -11.12 -0.01
N ARG A 158 -25.03 -10.74 1.02
CA ARG A 158 -23.80 -9.94 0.85
C ARG A 158 -22.58 -10.86 0.81
N ILE A 159 -21.52 -10.41 0.14
CA ILE A 159 -20.21 -11.07 0.11
C ILE A 159 -19.30 -10.39 1.13
N LEU A 160 -18.59 -11.15 1.95
CA LEU A 160 -17.47 -10.62 2.73
C LEU A 160 -16.16 -10.88 2.00
N GLN A 161 -15.55 -9.83 1.44
CA GLN A 161 -14.17 -9.93 0.97
C GLN A 161 -13.23 -9.78 2.18
N VAL A 162 -12.25 -10.68 2.28
CA VAL A 162 -11.17 -10.58 3.26
C VAL A 162 -9.94 -10.04 2.56
N ALA A 163 -9.56 -8.79 2.89
CA ALA A 163 -8.34 -8.18 2.40
C ALA A 163 -7.11 -8.93 2.94
N ALA A 164 -6.12 -9.18 2.08
CA ALA A 164 -4.90 -9.93 2.40
C ALA A 164 -3.90 -9.15 3.28
N THR A 165 -4.36 -8.53 4.36
CA THR A 165 -3.58 -7.62 5.21
C THR A 165 -2.34 -8.26 5.83
N GLY A 166 -2.36 -9.57 6.12
CA GLY A 166 -1.16 -10.29 6.57
C GLY A 166 -0.09 -10.34 5.48
N THR A 167 -0.49 -10.51 4.22
CA THR A 167 0.41 -10.37 3.07
C THR A 167 0.89 -8.92 2.91
N TRP A 168 0.01 -7.94 3.13
CA TRP A 168 0.43 -6.53 3.11
C TRP A 168 1.53 -6.27 4.14
N THR A 169 1.35 -6.71 5.40
CA THR A 169 2.38 -6.54 6.43
C THR A 169 3.67 -7.31 6.10
N ALA A 170 3.55 -8.54 5.59
CA ALA A 170 4.67 -9.41 5.25
C ALA A 170 5.56 -8.85 4.13
N TYR A 171 4.98 -8.09 3.20
CA TYR A 171 5.68 -7.52 2.06
C TYR A 171 6.04 -6.04 2.23
N ASN A 172 5.45 -5.33 3.19
CA ASN A 172 5.75 -3.92 3.45
C ASN A 172 7.21 -3.73 3.88
N THR A 173 8.01 -3.10 3.02
CA THR A 173 9.45 -2.85 3.23
C THR A 173 9.73 -1.57 4.00
N TRP A 174 8.72 -0.73 4.28
CA TRP A 174 8.92 0.57 4.90
C TRP A 174 9.58 0.40 6.27
N GLY A 175 10.65 1.16 6.53
CA GLY A 175 11.44 1.04 7.75
C GLY A 175 12.43 -0.14 7.77
N GLY A 176 12.73 -0.72 6.60
CA GLY A 176 13.91 -1.54 6.40
C GLY A 176 13.73 -3.04 6.40
N SER A 177 12.71 -3.60 7.05
CA SER A 177 12.52 -5.06 7.10
C SER A 177 11.12 -5.50 6.77
N ASN A 178 11.03 -6.69 6.18
CA ASN A 178 9.80 -7.46 5.98
C ASN A 178 10.12 -8.96 6.17
N HIS A 179 9.20 -9.87 5.81
CA HIS A 179 9.42 -11.31 5.99
C HIS A 179 10.37 -11.94 4.94
N TYR A 180 10.90 -11.17 4.00
CA TYR A 180 11.72 -11.66 2.89
C TYR A 180 13.11 -11.02 2.81
N GLN A 181 13.23 -9.77 3.26
CA GLN A 181 14.46 -8.98 3.27
C GLN A 181 14.45 -8.09 4.51
N GLY A 182 15.62 -7.73 5.02
CA GLY A 182 15.65 -6.86 6.18
C GLY A 182 17.01 -6.41 6.62
N ILE A 183 16.97 -5.59 7.65
CA ILE A 183 18.12 -5.03 8.35
C ILE A 183 18.25 -5.60 9.77
N THR A 184 17.69 -6.79 10.01
CA THR A 184 17.76 -7.45 11.31
C THR A 184 19.01 -8.34 11.42
N GLY A 185 19.22 -8.91 12.61
CA GLY A 185 20.37 -9.77 12.89
C GLY A 185 21.67 -9.01 13.14
N PRO A 186 22.74 -9.71 13.59
CA PRO A 186 24.00 -9.08 14.00
C PRO A 186 24.70 -8.25 12.91
N ASN A 187 24.49 -8.61 11.65
CA ASN A 187 25.10 -7.94 10.49
C ASN A 187 24.15 -6.95 9.79
N GLY A 188 22.89 -6.83 10.23
CA GLY A 188 21.91 -5.96 9.60
C GLY A 188 21.51 -6.37 8.18
N ASP A 189 21.42 -7.68 7.92
CA ASP A 189 21.18 -8.26 6.59
C ASP A 189 20.14 -9.40 6.60
N GLN A 190 19.42 -9.60 7.70
CA GLN A 190 18.40 -10.64 7.85
C GLN A 190 16.99 -10.08 7.75
N TYR A 191 16.09 -10.89 7.18
CA TYR A 191 14.65 -10.62 7.19
C TYR A 191 14.10 -10.63 8.61
N ALA A 192 12.97 -9.96 8.84
CA ALA A 192 12.32 -9.95 10.14
C ALA A 192 11.33 -11.11 10.28
N THR A 193 11.38 -11.85 11.39
CA THR A 193 10.38 -12.88 11.73
C THR A 193 9.08 -12.30 12.29
N THR A 194 9.14 -11.06 12.75
CA THR A 194 8.01 -10.29 13.29
C THR A 194 8.07 -8.89 12.71
N VAL A 195 6.92 -8.34 12.35
CA VAL A 195 6.80 -7.00 11.74
C VAL A 195 5.67 -6.23 12.41
N SER A 196 5.81 -4.92 12.49
CA SER A 196 4.79 -4.04 13.07
C SER A 196 3.80 -3.55 12.01
N ILE A 197 2.55 -3.36 12.43
CA ILE A 197 1.52 -2.64 11.66
C ILE A 197 1.59 -1.13 11.87
N GLU A 198 2.21 -0.68 12.96
CA GLU A 198 2.34 0.72 13.35
C GLU A 198 3.50 1.40 12.61
N ARG A 199 3.43 1.35 11.29
CA ARG A 199 4.38 1.98 10.37
C ARG A 199 3.69 2.30 9.04
N PRO A 200 4.17 3.30 8.29
CA PRO A 200 3.63 3.63 6.98
C PRO A 200 3.61 2.45 6.02
N PHE A 201 2.63 2.47 5.11
CA PHE A 201 2.70 1.65 3.91
C PHE A 201 3.73 2.21 2.94
N CYS A 202 4.49 1.30 2.35
CA CYS A 202 5.29 1.61 1.17
C CYS A 202 4.46 2.25 0.04
N ARG A 203 5.07 3.17 -0.70
CA ARG A 203 4.51 3.71 -1.95
C ARG A 203 4.14 2.56 -2.87
N GLY A 204 2.91 2.61 -3.40
CA GLY A 204 2.34 1.59 -4.28
C GLY A 204 1.43 0.57 -3.60
N PHE A 205 1.35 0.53 -2.27
CA PHE A 205 0.43 -0.40 -1.58
C PHE A 205 -1.00 0.11 -1.55
N ALA A 206 -1.20 1.39 -1.22
CA ALA A 206 -2.52 2.02 -1.13
C ALA A 206 -2.99 2.61 -2.46
N LEU A 207 -2.07 3.11 -3.29
CA LEU A 207 -2.38 3.75 -4.58
C LEU A 207 -1.24 3.52 -5.57
N LEU A 208 -1.61 3.29 -6.84
CA LEU A 208 -0.69 3.20 -7.97
C LEU A 208 -1.20 4.05 -9.13
N PRO A 209 -0.30 4.62 -9.96
CA PRO A 209 -0.71 5.20 -11.21
C PRO A 209 -1.21 4.10 -12.17
N PRO A 210 -2.17 4.40 -13.07
CA PRO A 210 -2.79 3.39 -13.93
C PRO A 210 -1.83 2.62 -14.85
N ASP A 211 -0.69 3.23 -15.18
CA ASP A 211 0.34 2.70 -16.07
C ASP A 211 1.46 1.95 -15.31
N ALA A 212 1.35 1.77 -13.99
CA ALA A 212 2.31 1.00 -13.22
C ALA A 212 2.40 -0.45 -13.76
N PRO A 213 3.59 -0.93 -14.17
CA PRO A 213 3.73 -2.24 -14.78
C PRO A 213 3.35 -3.38 -13.82
N ARG A 214 2.82 -4.47 -14.38
CA ARG A 214 2.49 -5.70 -13.63
C ARG A 214 3.63 -6.71 -13.72
N VAL A 215 3.57 -7.77 -12.93
CA VAL A 215 4.59 -8.83 -12.93
C VAL A 215 4.67 -9.61 -14.26
N PRO A 216 3.55 -10.03 -14.88
CA PRO A 216 3.61 -10.79 -16.13
C PRO A 216 4.32 -10.00 -17.24
N LEU A 217 5.20 -10.69 -17.95
CA LEU A 217 5.83 -10.15 -19.15
C LEU A 217 4.94 -10.46 -20.37
N GLU A 218 4.65 -9.44 -21.16
CA GLU A 218 3.96 -9.59 -22.45
C GLU A 218 4.94 -9.75 -23.62
N ILE A 219 6.24 -9.78 -23.34
CA ILE A 219 7.29 -9.87 -24.36
C ILE A 219 7.93 -11.25 -24.39
N VAL A 220 8.17 -11.75 -25.61
CA VAL A 220 8.92 -12.99 -25.82
C VAL A 220 10.41 -12.69 -25.69
N THR A 221 11.05 -13.31 -24.70
CA THR A 221 12.46 -13.09 -24.42
C THR A 221 13.32 -14.11 -25.20
N PRO A 222 14.33 -13.68 -25.98
CA PRO A 222 15.24 -14.60 -26.67
C PRO A 222 15.99 -15.52 -25.68
N PRO A 223 16.39 -16.73 -26.10
CA PRO A 223 17.26 -17.58 -25.30
C PRO A 223 18.52 -16.83 -24.84
N ALA A 224 18.90 -17.03 -23.57
CA ALA A 224 20.07 -16.40 -22.94
C ALA A 224 20.05 -14.86 -22.86
N ALA A 225 18.92 -14.20 -23.12
CA ALA A 225 18.80 -12.77 -22.81
C ALA A 225 18.90 -12.55 -21.28
N PRO A 226 19.50 -11.44 -20.83
CA PRO A 226 19.56 -11.11 -19.40
C PRO A 226 18.15 -11.02 -18.79
N PRO A 227 17.91 -11.58 -17.59
CA PRO A 227 16.62 -11.45 -16.93
C PRO A 227 16.36 -9.97 -16.61
N ARG A 228 15.14 -9.52 -16.90
CA ARG A 228 14.66 -8.17 -16.64
C ARG A 228 13.35 -8.25 -15.87
N TYR A 229 13.12 -7.28 -15.00
CA TYR A 229 11.92 -7.21 -14.16
C TYR A 229 11.34 -5.80 -14.26
N PRO A 230 10.58 -5.49 -15.33
CA PRO A 230 10.08 -4.15 -15.59
C PRO A 230 9.38 -3.49 -14.41
N HIS A 231 8.60 -4.25 -13.63
CA HIS A 231 7.96 -3.73 -12.42
C HIS A 231 8.98 -3.27 -11.36
N MET A 232 10.02 -4.06 -11.06
CA MET A 232 11.04 -3.66 -10.08
C MET A 232 11.88 -2.48 -10.58
N GLU A 233 12.21 -2.49 -11.86
CA GLU A 233 12.97 -1.41 -12.50
C GLU A 233 12.17 -0.10 -12.52
N TRP A 234 10.89 -0.15 -12.87
CA TRP A 234 9.98 0.98 -12.78
C TRP A 234 9.86 1.49 -11.34
N ALA A 235 9.71 0.60 -10.37
CA ALA A 235 9.61 0.99 -8.96
C ALA A 235 10.85 1.74 -8.48
N TYR A 236 12.04 1.21 -8.82
CA TYR A 236 13.31 1.84 -8.49
C TYR A 236 13.44 3.21 -9.14
N ALA A 237 13.11 3.33 -10.43
CA ALA A 237 13.18 4.59 -11.17
C ALA A 237 12.21 5.67 -10.64
N ASN A 238 11.06 5.26 -10.09
CA ASN A 238 9.98 6.17 -9.68
C ASN A 238 9.83 6.30 -8.16
N GLY A 239 10.72 5.70 -7.36
CA GLY A 239 10.69 5.80 -5.90
C GLY A 239 9.54 5.05 -5.23
N TYR A 240 9.09 3.94 -5.82
CA TYR A 240 8.11 3.02 -5.24
C TYR A 240 8.80 1.82 -4.59
N SER A 241 8.11 1.16 -3.65
CA SER A 241 8.61 -0.10 -3.13
C SER A 241 8.68 -1.15 -4.22
N LYS A 242 9.79 -1.87 -4.29
CA LYS A 242 9.95 -3.07 -5.11
C LYS A 242 8.81 -4.09 -4.96
N LYS A 243 8.12 -4.09 -3.80
CA LYS A 243 7.04 -5.02 -3.45
C LYS A 243 5.65 -4.51 -3.82
N TYR A 244 5.50 -3.34 -4.46
CA TYR A 244 4.19 -2.82 -4.87
C TYR A 244 3.42 -3.80 -5.77
N ALA A 245 4.13 -4.59 -6.58
CA ALA A 245 3.57 -5.59 -7.48
C ALA A 245 3.57 -7.01 -6.86
N SER A 246 3.75 -7.13 -5.54
CA SER A 246 3.67 -8.41 -4.80
C SER A 246 2.51 -8.45 -3.82
N SER A 247 2.03 -7.28 -3.37
CA SER A 247 1.00 -7.16 -2.34
C SER A 247 0.36 -5.77 -2.39
N GLY A 248 -0.72 -5.58 -1.63
CA GLY A 248 -1.35 -4.29 -1.37
C GLY A 248 -2.68 -4.12 -2.06
N TRP A 249 -3.46 -3.18 -1.52
CA TRP A 249 -4.78 -2.82 -2.00
C TRP A 249 -4.77 -2.42 -3.48
N ALA A 250 -3.85 -1.55 -3.88
CA ALA A 250 -3.80 -0.99 -5.23
C ALA A 250 -3.57 -2.05 -6.31
N SER A 251 -2.69 -3.03 -6.05
CA SER A 251 -2.31 -4.06 -7.02
C SER A 251 -3.26 -5.26 -7.07
N TYR A 252 -4.00 -5.54 -5.99
CA TYR A 252 -4.73 -6.79 -5.84
C TYR A 252 -6.14 -6.61 -5.29
N ASP A 253 -6.29 -6.36 -3.98
CA ASP A 253 -7.60 -6.45 -3.31
C ASP A 253 -8.64 -5.48 -3.89
N SER A 254 -8.22 -4.30 -4.33
CA SER A 254 -9.11 -3.30 -4.94
C SER A 254 -9.74 -3.78 -6.26
N LEU A 255 -9.08 -4.67 -7.00
CA LEU A 255 -9.53 -5.08 -8.33
C LEU A 255 -10.84 -5.86 -8.23
N PHE A 256 -10.89 -6.86 -7.34
CA PHE A 256 -12.12 -7.62 -7.10
C PHE A 256 -13.16 -6.76 -6.41
N PHE A 257 -12.81 -5.98 -5.38
CA PHE A 257 -13.76 -5.16 -4.63
C PHE A 257 -14.52 -4.19 -5.55
N ARG A 258 -13.77 -3.42 -6.35
CA ARG A 258 -14.34 -2.45 -7.30
C ARG A 258 -15.10 -3.14 -8.43
N TRP A 259 -14.66 -4.32 -8.88
CA TRP A 259 -15.40 -5.10 -9.88
C TRP A 259 -16.73 -5.60 -9.32
N ALA A 260 -16.73 -6.19 -8.12
CA ALA A 260 -17.92 -6.74 -7.49
C ALA A 260 -19.01 -5.66 -7.34
N GLU A 261 -18.63 -4.48 -6.85
CA GLU A 261 -19.56 -3.35 -6.77
C GLU A 261 -20.07 -2.87 -8.15
N ARG A 262 -19.21 -2.82 -9.18
CA ARG A 262 -19.62 -2.43 -10.54
C ARG A 262 -20.65 -3.39 -11.15
N GLU A 263 -20.52 -4.68 -10.86
CA GLU A 263 -21.47 -5.70 -11.30
C GLU A 263 -22.74 -5.77 -10.43
N GLY A 264 -22.86 -4.90 -9.42
CA GLY A 264 -24.03 -4.81 -8.55
C GLY A 264 -24.04 -5.80 -7.38
N TYR A 265 -22.92 -6.48 -7.10
CA TYR A 265 -22.80 -7.29 -5.89
C TYR A 265 -22.69 -6.40 -4.66
N ALA A 266 -23.45 -6.76 -3.63
CA ALA A 266 -23.32 -6.15 -2.32
C ALA A 266 -22.12 -6.78 -1.58
N VAL A 267 -21.02 -6.05 -1.48
CA VAL A 267 -19.77 -6.53 -0.87
C VAL A 267 -19.39 -5.69 0.36
N ASP A 268 -18.95 -6.37 1.40
CA ASP A 268 -18.31 -5.79 2.58
C ASP A 268 -16.82 -6.18 2.59
N LEU A 269 -16.03 -5.46 3.39
CA LEU A 269 -14.59 -5.69 3.51
C LEU A 269 -14.19 -5.91 4.97
N ALA A 270 -13.41 -6.96 5.21
CA ALA A 270 -12.73 -7.23 6.47
C ALA A 270 -11.24 -7.48 6.23
N THR A 271 -10.45 -7.58 7.30
CA THR A 271 -9.02 -7.90 7.21
C THR A 271 -8.76 -9.33 7.67
N GLN A 272 -7.58 -9.87 7.35
CA GLN A 272 -7.14 -11.15 7.94
C GLN A 272 -6.97 -11.08 9.46
N HIS A 273 -6.82 -9.88 10.06
CA HIS A 273 -6.73 -9.73 11.51
C HIS A 273 -8.08 -9.97 12.17
N GLU A 274 -9.20 -9.57 11.56
CA GLU A 274 -10.54 -9.94 12.05
C GLU A 274 -10.74 -11.44 12.03
N LEU A 275 -10.28 -12.15 10.99
CA LEU A 275 -10.39 -13.61 10.99
C LEU A 275 -9.65 -14.27 12.16
N HIS A 276 -8.60 -13.62 12.67
CA HIS A 276 -7.81 -14.13 13.78
C HIS A 276 -8.36 -13.74 15.15
N PHE A 277 -8.76 -12.47 15.32
CA PHE A 277 -9.14 -11.90 16.61
C PHE A 277 -10.66 -11.77 16.83
N SER A 278 -11.45 -11.81 15.77
CA SER A 278 -12.92 -11.65 15.79
C SER A 278 -13.59 -12.52 14.71
N PRO A 279 -13.35 -13.85 14.70
CA PRO A 279 -13.84 -14.75 13.66
C PRO A 279 -15.37 -14.79 13.54
N GLU A 280 -16.10 -14.38 14.58
CA GLU A 280 -17.57 -14.26 14.60
C GLU A 280 -18.13 -13.28 13.55
N ILE A 281 -17.28 -12.45 12.93
CA ILE A 281 -17.68 -11.64 11.78
C ILE A 281 -18.24 -12.50 10.63
N LEU A 282 -17.78 -13.74 10.51
CA LEU A 282 -18.22 -14.70 9.49
C LEU A 282 -19.67 -15.16 9.70
N ASP A 283 -20.13 -15.23 10.95
CA ASP A 283 -21.48 -15.70 11.29
C ASP A 283 -22.60 -14.79 10.72
N GLY A 284 -22.22 -13.55 10.38
CA GLY A 284 -23.10 -12.60 9.71
C GLY A 284 -23.45 -12.99 8.27
N TYR A 285 -22.62 -13.78 7.61
CA TYR A 285 -22.72 -14.08 6.18
C TYR A 285 -23.35 -15.45 5.93
N ASP A 286 -23.84 -15.67 4.70
CA ASP A 286 -24.47 -16.94 4.31
C ASP A 286 -23.42 -17.99 3.88
N CYS A 287 -22.24 -17.53 3.48
CA CYS A 287 -21.08 -18.32 3.09
C CYS A 287 -19.77 -17.57 3.38
#